data_AF-A0A7W1CSC8-F1
#
_entry.id   AF-A0A7W1CSC8-F1
#
_cell.length_a   1.000
_cell.length_b   1.000
_cell.length_c   1.000
_cell.angle_alpha   90.00
_cell.angle_beta   90.00
_cell.angle_gamma   90.00
#
_symmetry.space_group_name_H-M   'P 1'
#
loop_
_entity.id
_entity.type
_entity.pdbx_description
1 polymer ?
#
loop_
_entity_poly.entity_id
_entity_poly.type
_entity_poly.pdbx_seq_one_letter_code
_entity_poly.pdbx_strand_id
1 'polypeptide(L)'
;PYDMVAMILMMVGILVGIFYCLEALHGERRNRSILFWKSLPVSDFTTVLAKASIPLLVLPLVTFAVVVITQVIMMLWTAVLLAMNGLPLTTVSQLPFFSSWLVLLYGLAVMALWQAPLFAWFLLVSAWARRAAILWALLPISIGVIERIAFQTTYFPTFLQDRVFGGTAKAFVFKPRTPGPHGNLIPSVDPPDLTPLNFLISPGLWLGLLVAAAFLFAAIRLRRLRGPL
;
A
#
# COMPACT_ATOMS: atom_id res chain seq x y z
N PRO A 1 -13.57 15.39 7.83
CA PRO A 1 -13.51 14.18 8.70
C PRO A 1 -13.42 12.88 7.88
N TYR A 2 -14.28 12.73 6.86
CA TYR A 2 -14.32 11.58 5.96
C TYR A 2 -12.97 11.27 5.27
N ASP A 3 -12.28 12.29 4.76
CA ASP A 3 -10.98 12.11 4.08
C ASP A 3 -9.86 11.71 5.05
N MET A 4 -9.88 12.25 6.28
CA MET A 4 -8.89 11.90 7.30
C MET A 4 -8.99 10.42 7.70
N VAL A 5 -10.21 9.90 7.82
CA VAL A 5 -10.46 8.48 8.10
C VAL A 5 -9.93 7.61 6.96
N ALA A 6 -10.15 8.02 5.71
CA ALA A 6 -9.62 7.32 4.54
C ALA A 6 -8.08 7.27 4.56
N MET A 7 -7.41 8.41 4.82
CA MET A 7 -5.94 8.47 4.89
C MET A 7 -5.37 7.56 5.99
N ILE A 8 -5.98 7.57 7.18
CA ILE A 8 -5.55 6.72 8.31
C ILE A 8 -5.71 5.25 7.95
N LEU A 9 -6.87 4.85 7.41
CA LEU A 9 -7.13 3.46 7.02
C LEU A 9 -6.20 2.98 5.89
N MET A 10 -5.83 3.86 4.95
CA MET A 10 -4.81 3.57 3.94
C MET A 10 -3.44 3.29 4.57
N MET A 11 -3.00 4.12 5.52
CA MET A 11 -1.73 3.91 6.24
C MET A 11 -1.72 2.60 7.02
N VAL A 12 -2.83 2.28 7.69
CA VAL A 12 -3.01 0.99 8.37
C VAL A 12 -2.93 -0.16 7.36
N GLY A 13 -3.57 -0.04 6.20
CA GLY A 13 -3.51 -1.05 5.14
C GLY A 13 -2.08 -1.34 4.65
N ILE A 14 -1.26 -0.31 4.49
CA ILE A 14 0.17 -0.46 4.13
C ILE A 14 0.92 -1.22 5.22
N LEU A 15 0.75 -0.84 6.50
CA LEU A 15 1.40 -1.51 7.62
C LEU A 15 1.01 -2.99 7.68
N VAL A 16 -0.29 -3.30 7.58
CA VAL A 16 -0.81 -4.67 7.52
C VAL A 16 -0.18 -5.43 6.36
N GLY A 17 -0.05 -4.80 5.19
CA GLY A 17 0.61 -5.39 4.02
C GLY A 17 2.08 -5.75 4.26
N ILE A 18 2.83 -4.88 4.96
CA ILE A 18 4.24 -5.14 5.30
C ILE A 18 4.35 -6.36 6.23
N PHE A 19 3.58 -6.39 7.33
CA PHE A 19 3.61 -7.51 8.27
C PHE A 19 3.16 -8.81 7.62
N TYR A 20 2.09 -8.77 6.82
CA TYR A 20 1.62 -9.92 6.05
C TYR A 20 2.74 -10.49 5.16
N CYS A 21 3.42 -9.65 4.38
CA CYS A 21 4.48 -10.09 3.48
C CYS A 21 5.65 -10.77 4.22
N LEU A 22 6.01 -10.25 5.39
CA LEU A 22 7.10 -10.79 6.21
C LEU A 22 6.77 -12.15 6.81
N GLU A 23 5.52 -12.37 7.23
CA GLU A 23 5.10 -13.63 7.84
C GLU A 23 4.68 -14.69 6.81
N ALA A 24 4.23 -14.28 5.61
CA ALA A 24 3.57 -15.18 4.66
C ALA A 24 4.40 -16.42 4.28
N LEU A 25 5.70 -16.30 4.02
CA LEU A 25 6.57 -17.43 3.64
C LEU A 25 7.46 -17.92 4.80
N HIS A 26 7.80 -17.02 5.72
CA HIS A 26 8.56 -17.36 6.91
C HIS A 26 7.74 -18.24 7.87
N GLY A 27 6.46 -17.92 8.06
CA GLY A 27 5.52 -18.69 8.88
C GLY A 27 5.30 -20.12 8.38
N GLU A 28 5.21 -20.32 7.05
CA GLU A 28 5.08 -21.66 6.46
C GLU A 28 6.26 -22.58 6.77
N ARG A 29 7.47 -22.02 6.81
CA ARG A 29 8.69 -22.77 7.16
C ARG A 29 8.80 -23.00 8.65
N ARG A 30 8.43 -22.00 9.46
CA ARG A 30 8.39 -22.12 10.93
C ARG A 30 7.44 -23.23 11.38
N ASN A 31 6.27 -23.34 10.76
CA ASN A 31 5.25 -24.33 11.10
C ASN A 31 5.36 -25.64 10.31
N ARG A 32 6.41 -25.80 9.49
CA ARG A 32 6.63 -26.96 8.58
C ARG A 32 5.48 -27.26 7.61
N SER A 33 4.48 -26.38 7.51
CA SER A 33 3.36 -26.51 6.56
C SER A 33 3.82 -26.43 5.10
N ILE A 34 5.04 -25.96 4.85
CA ILE A 34 5.68 -26.07 3.53
C ILE A 34 5.71 -27.51 2.98
N LEU A 35 5.81 -28.54 3.83
CA LEU A 35 5.79 -29.94 3.40
C LEU A 35 4.39 -30.35 2.88
N PHE A 36 3.33 -29.87 3.54
CA PHE A 36 1.96 -30.08 3.10
C PHE A 36 1.73 -29.42 1.73
N TRP A 37 2.15 -28.17 1.55
CA TRP A 37 2.03 -27.48 0.27
C TRP A 37 2.82 -28.13 -0.86
N LYS A 38 3.99 -28.71 -0.57
CA LYS A 38 4.76 -29.47 -1.57
C LYS A 38 4.12 -30.82 -1.92
N SER A 39 3.28 -31.38 -1.05
CA SER A 39 2.53 -32.61 -1.31
C SER A 39 1.27 -32.39 -2.15
N LEU A 40 0.76 -31.15 -2.21
CA LEU A 40 -0.36 -30.79 -3.07
C LEU A 40 0.12 -30.57 -4.53
N PRO A 41 -0.74 -30.83 -5.54
CA PRO A 41 -0.42 -30.58 -6.95
C PRO A 41 -0.49 -29.08 -7.30
N VAL A 42 0.12 -28.23 -6.48
CA VAL A 42 0.12 -26.76 -6.61
C VAL A 42 1.55 -26.30 -6.90
N SER A 43 1.70 -25.48 -7.94
CA SER A 43 3.02 -24.95 -8.32
C SER A 43 3.50 -23.88 -7.34
N ASP A 44 4.79 -23.86 -7.03
CA ASP A 44 5.42 -22.79 -6.23
C ASP A 44 5.17 -21.39 -6.81
N PHE A 45 5.04 -21.29 -8.15
CA PHE A 45 4.69 -20.04 -8.82
C PHE A 45 3.32 -19.54 -8.35
N THR A 46 2.32 -20.41 -8.41
CA THR A 46 0.94 -20.06 -8.02
C THR A 46 0.84 -19.70 -6.55
N THR A 47 1.60 -20.35 -5.67
CA THR A 47 1.57 -20.01 -4.24
C THR A 47 2.19 -18.65 -3.93
N VAL A 48 3.34 -18.33 -4.54
CA VAL A 48 3.99 -17.02 -4.32
C VAL A 48 3.14 -15.91 -4.94
N LEU A 49 2.61 -16.12 -6.14
CA LEU A 49 1.75 -15.14 -6.80
C LEU A 49 0.46 -14.91 -6.02
N ALA A 50 -0.16 -15.96 -5.46
CA ALA A 50 -1.33 -15.83 -4.60
C ALA A 50 -1.02 -14.98 -3.35
N LYS A 51 0.12 -15.22 -2.70
CA LYS A 51 0.57 -14.39 -1.56
C LYS A 51 0.89 -12.95 -1.96
N ALA A 52 1.47 -12.73 -3.14
CA ALA A 52 1.72 -11.38 -3.66
C ALA A 52 0.41 -10.65 -3.99
N SER A 53 -0.63 -11.36 -4.40
CA SER A 53 -1.93 -10.75 -4.71
C SER A 53 -2.64 -10.18 -3.48
N ILE A 54 -2.31 -10.65 -2.26
CA ILE A 54 -2.94 -10.16 -1.03
C ILE A 54 -2.60 -8.68 -0.76
N PRO A 55 -1.33 -8.27 -0.62
CA PRO A 55 -1.00 -6.85 -0.44
C PRO A 55 -1.24 -5.98 -1.68
N LEU A 56 -1.20 -6.57 -2.89
CA LEU A 56 -1.35 -5.83 -4.15
C LEU A 56 -2.80 -5.63 -4.60
N LEU A 57 -3.72 -6.49 -4.17
CA LEU A 57 -5.09 -6.53 -4.73
C LEU A 57 -6.11 -6.67 -3.61
N VAL A 58 -5.98 -7.68 -2.76
CA VAL A 58 -6.97 -7.96 -1.70
C VAL A 58 -6.99 -6.85 -0.64
N LEU A 59 -5.84 -6.45 -0.11
CA LEU A 59 -5.76 -5.39 0.91
C LEU A 59 -6.30 -4.05 0.39
N PRO A 60 -5.89 -3.54 -0.78
CA PRO A 60 -6.49 -2.34 -1.36
C PRO A 60 -8.02 -2.41 -1.48
N LEU A 61 -8.57 -3.54 -1.96
CA LEU A 61 -10.02 -3.71 -2.11
C LEU A 61 -10.74 -3.77 -0.75
N VAL A 62 -10.17 -4.46 0.24
CA VAL A 62 -10.72 -4.52 1.60
C VAL A 62 -10.66 -3.13 2.24
N THR A 63 -9.54 -2.40 2.11
CA THR A 63 -9.43 -1.03 2.60
C THR A 63 -10.47 -0.12 1.94
N PHE A 64 -10.65 -0.23 0.62
CA PHE A 64 -11.70 0.51 -0.10
C PHE A 64 -13.08 0.23 0.48
N ALA A 65 -13.46 -1.05 0.62
CA ALA A 65 -14.76 -1.44 1.15
C ALA A 65 -14.98 -0.92 2.58
N VAL A 66 -13.99 -1.06 3.46
CA VAL A 66 -14.07 -0.58 4.85
C VAL A 66 -14.22 0.94 4.90
N VAL A 67 -13.47 1.68 4.09
CA VAL A 67 -13.60 3.16 4.02
C VAL A 67 -14.97 3.56 3.53
N VAL A 68 -15.47 2.96 2.44
CA VAL A 68 -16.81 3.25 1.89
C VAL A 68 -17.89 2.98 2.95
N ILE A 69 -17.85 1.82 3.60
CA ILE A 69 -18.80 1.46 4.67
C ILE A 69 -18.75 2.50 5.80
N THR A 70 -17.54 2.87 6.24
CA THR A 70 -17.36 3.85 7.33
C THR A 70 -17.90 5.22 6.94
N GLN A 71 -17.66 5.66 5.71
CA GLN A 71 -18.17 6.93 5.21
C GLN A 71 -19.69 6.93 5.07
N VAL A 72 -20.31 5.83 4.63
CA VAL A 72 -21.77 5.68 4.59
C VAL A 72 -22.37 5.74 5.99
N ILE A 73 -21.77 5.05 6.97
CA ILE A 73 -22.22 5.10 8.37
C ILE A 73 -22.17 6.54 8.91
N MET A 74 -21.05 7.24 8.69
CA MET A 74 -20.90 8.63 9.11
C MET A 74 -21.89 9.56 8.41
N MET A 75 -22.17 9.33 7.13
CA MET A 75 -23.15 10.10 6.35
C MET A 75 -24.55 9.92 6.94
N LEU A 76 -24.97 8.68 7.21
CA LEU A 76 -26.27 8.38 7.83
C LEU A 76 -26.38 8.98 9.23
N TRP A 77 -25.32 8.86 10.03
CA TRP A 77 -25.27 9.46 11.37
C TRP A 77 -25.42 10.99 11.31
N THR A 78 -24.72 11.64 10.38
CA THR A 78 -24.83 13.08 10.16
C THR A 78 -26.24 13.47 9.73
N ALA A 79 -26.86 12.71 8.82
CA ALA A 79 -28.25 12.96 8.38
C ALA A 79 -29.26 12.84 9.54
N VAL A 80 -29.11 11.84 10.41
CA VAL A 80 -29.96 11.68 11.61
C VAL A 80 -29.82 12.88 12.54
N LEU A 81 -28.59 13.30 12.84
CA LEU A 81 -28.34 14.47 13.69
C LEU A 81 -28.96 15.73 13.12
N LEU A 82 -28.87 15.95 11.81
CA LEU A 82 -29.46 17.13 11.17
C LEU A 82 -31.00 17.11 11.23
N ALA A 83 -31.61 15.95 10.97
CA ALA A 83 -33.06 15.78 11.08
C ALA A 83 -33.55 16.07 12.51
N MET A 84 -32.84 15.57 13.52
CA MET A 84 -33.17 15.81 14.93
C MET A 84 -33.07 17.29 15.33
N ASN A 85 -32.16 18.04 14.72
CA ASN A 85 -31.95 19.47 15.01
C ASN A 85 -32.74 20.41 14.07
N GLY A 86 -33.64 19.86 13.23
CA GLY A 86 -34.44 20.66 12.28
C GLY A 86 -33.63 21.34 11.18
N LEU A 87 -32.40 20.90 10.95
CA LEU A 87 -31.50 21.43 9.91
C LEU A 87 -31.77 20.76 8.56
N PRO A 88 -31.57 21.48 7.44
CA PRO A 88 -31.85 20.93 6.12
C PRO A 88 -30.90 19.79 5.76
N LEU A 89 -31.48 18.64 5.38
CA LEU A 89 -30.75 17.44 4.94
C LEU A 89 -29.98 17.65 3.63
N THR A 90 -30.25 18.74 2.91
CA THR A 90 -29.56 19.10 1.66
C THR A 90 -28.06 19.28 1.87
N THR A 91 -27.61 19.64 3.07
CA THR A 91 -26.17 19.75 3.37
C THR A 91 -25.42 18.42 3.24
N VAL A 92 -26.10 17.28 3.44
CA VAL A 92 -25.50 15.95 3.27
C VAL A 92 -25.46 15.55 1.79
N SER A 93 -26.49 15.89 1.01
CA SER A 93 -26.55 15.54 -0.42
C SER A 93 -25.62 16.37 -1.31
N GLN A 94 -25.14 17.51 -0.82
CA GLN A 94 -24.17 18.37 -1.52
C GLN A 94 -22.72 17.86 -1.41
N LEU A 95 -22.47 16.84 -0.60
CA LEU A 95 -21.14 16.24 -0.47
C LEU A 95 -20.87 15.27 -1.64
N PRO A 96 -19.77 15.42 -2.40
CA PRO A 96 -19.49 14.63 -3.59
C PRO A 96 -18.91 13.24 -3.25
N PHE A 97 -19.64 12.42 -2.48
CA PHE A 97 -19.15 11.12 -1.99
C PHE A 97 -18.68 10.19 -3.11
N PHE A 98 -19.40 10.15 -4.22
CA PHE A 98 -19.04 9.31 -5.37
C PHE A 98 -17.67 9.69 -5.94
N SER A 99 -17.41 10.99 -6.09
CA SER A 99 -16.12 11.52 -6.52
C SER A 99 -15.01 11.14 -5.53
N SER A 100 -15.26 11.25 -4.22
CA SER A 100 -14.30 10.84 -3.19
C SER A 100 -13.97 9.36 -3.24
N TRP A 101 -14.95 8.49 -3.53
CA TRP A 101 -14.72 7.05 -3.68
C TRP A 101 -13.90 6.73 -4.93
N LEU A 102 -14.12 7.44 -6.04
CA LEU A 102 -13.29 7.29 -7.24
C LEU A 102 -11.83 7.70 -7.00
N VAL A 103 -11.62 8.83 -6.31
CA VAL A 103 -10.28 9.31 -5.93
C VAL A 103 -9.60 8.30 -5.00
N LEU A 104 -10.33 7.75 -4.03
CA LEU A 104 -9.82 6.73 -3.12
C LEU A 104 -9.41 5.45 -3.86
N LEU A 105 -10.26 4.94 -4.76
CA LEU A 105 -9.99 3.74 -5.53
C LEU A 105 -8.75 3.92 -6.41
N TYR A 106 -8.64 5.06 -7.08
CA TYR A 106 -7.45 5.41 -7.84
C TYR A 106 -6.19 5.49 -6.95
N GLY A 107 -6.27 6.17 -5.80
CA GLY A 107 -5.14 6.27 -4.87
C GLY A 107 -4.68 4.94 -4.33
N LEU A 108 -5.60 4.04 -4.02
CA LEU A 108 -5.30 2.67 -3.60
C LEU A 108 -4.62 1.86 -4.71
N ALA A 109 -5.07 2.00 -5.96
CA ALA A 109 -4.44 1.34 -7.12
C ALA A 109 -3.02 1.87 -7.39
N VAL A 110 -2.85 3.19 -7.33
CA VAL A 110 -1.54 3.85 -7.44
C VAL A 110 -0.59 3.34 -6.38
N MET A 111 -1.03 3.29 -5.12
CA MET A 111 -0.23 2.78 -4.01
C MET A 111 0.10 1.29 -4.19
N ALA A 112 -0.87 0.47 -4.59
CA ALA A 112 -0.62 -0.95 -4.84
C ALA A 112 0.48 -1.17 -5.89
N LEU A 113 0.42 -0.44 -7.01
CA LEU A 113 1.39 -0.55 -8.10
C LEU A 113 2.75 0.06 -7.73
N TRP A 114 2.77 1.21 -7.07
CA TRP A 114 4.00 1.91 -6.74
C TRP A 114 4.80 1.21 -5.62
N GLN A 115 4.10 0.67 -4.60
CA GLN A 115 4.70 -0.05 -3.49
C GLN A 115 4.95 -1.55 -3.80
N ALA A 116 4.56 -2.04 -4.98
CA ALA A 116 4.81 -3.42 -5.39
C ALA A 116 6.26 -3.92 -5.20
N PRO A 117 7.32 -3.12 -5.48
CA PRO A 117 8.70 -3.55 -5.26
C PRO A 117 9.01 -3.76 -3.78
N LEU A 118 8.41 -2.97 -2.89
CA LEU A 118 8.59 -3.09 -1.44
C LEU A 118 7.92 -4.37 -0.91
N PHE A 119 6.68 -4.64 -1.32
CA PHE A 119 6.00 -5.90 -0.95
C PHE A 119 6.73 -7.12 -1.49
N ALA A 120 7.23 -7.06 -2.74
CA ALA A 120 8.02 -8.14 -3.33
C ALA A 120 9.36 -8.34 -2.59
N TRP A 121 10.02 -7.26 -2.16
CA TRP A 121 11.21 -7.33 -1.30
C TRP A 121 10.91 -8.03 0.03
N PHE A 122 9.83 -7.66 0.71
CA PHE A 122 9.45 -8.29 1.97
C PHE A 122 9.09 -9.78 1.80
N LEU A 123 8.42 -10.15 0.71
CA LEU A 123 8.18 -11.56 0.38
C LEU A 123 9.48 -12.32 0.09
N LEU A 124 10.43 -11.70 -0.61
CA LEU A 124 11.75 -12.30 -0.85
C LEU A 124 12.50 -12.52 0.47
N VAL A 125 12.53 -11.51 1.35
CA VAL A 125 13.14 -11.63 2.68
C VAL A 125 12.43 -12.71 3.50
N SER A 126 11.10 -12.79 3.44
CA SER A 126 10.29 -13.83 4.08
C SER A 126 10.64 -15.23 3.58
N ALA A 127 10.94 -15.38 2.28
CA ALA A 127 11.40 -16.62 1.66
C ALA A 127 12.87 -16.96 1.96
N TRP A 128 13.71 -15.96 2.22
CA TRP A 128 15.15 -16.13 2.37
C TRP A 128 15.61 -16.26 3.83
N ALA A 129 15.05 -15.47 4.75
CA ALA A 129 15.55 -15.39 6.13
C ALA A 129 15.28 -16.70 6.90
N ARG A 130 16.33 -17.28 7.52
CA ARG A 130 16.19 -18.47 8.40
C ARG A 130 15.79 -18.11 9.83
N ARG A 131 16.24 -16.95 10.32
CA ARG A 131 15.90 -16.37 11.62
C ARG A 131 15.79 -14.85 11.46
N ALA A 132 14.95 -14.23 12.28
CA ALA A 132 14.77 -12.77 12.35
C ALA A 132 14.51 -12.09 10.99
N ALA A 133 13.46 -12.52 10.28
CA ALA A 133 13.08 -11.95 8.97
C ALA A 133 12.90 -10.42 9.01
N ILE A 134 12.41 -9.87 10.13
CA ILE A 134 12.24 -8.43 10.34
C ILE A 134 13.59 -7.68 10.28
N LEU A 135 14.67 -8.25 10.83
CA LEU A 135 15.99 -7.59 10.78
C LEU A 135 16.51 -7.49 9.34
N TRP A 136 16.33 -8.56 8.56
CA TRP A 136 16.71 -8.57 7.14
C TRP A 136 15.85 -7.64 6.29
N ALA A 137 14.61 -7.38 6.69
CA ALA A 137 13.73 -6.44 6.00
C ALA A 137 14.26 -5.00 6.04
N LEU A 138 15.00 -4.65 7.09
CA LEU A 138 15.60 -3.33 7.30
C LEU A 138 16.90 -3.10 6.52
N LEU A 139 17.41 -4.10 5.79
CA LEU A 139 18.65 -3.98 5.00
C LEU A 139 18.73 -2.71 4.13
N PRO A 140 17.68 -2.30 3.37
CA PRO A 140 17.75 -1.08 2.58
C PRO A 140 18.03 0.14 3.46
N ILE A 141 17.40 0.22 4.64
CA ILE A 141 17.60 1.33 5.57
C ILE A 141 19.04 1.32 6.10
N SER A 142 19.57 0.15 6.45
CA SER A 142 20.96 0.01 6.91
C SER A 142 21.96 0.49 5.87
N ILE A 143 21.75 0.18 4.58
CA ILE A 143 22.60 0.65 3.48
C ILE A 143 22.61 2.18 3.41
N GLY A 144 21.44 2.81 3.53
CA GLY A 144 21.33 4.27 3.53
C GLY A 144 22.04 4.94 4.72
N VAL A 145 22.02 4.32 5.90
CA VAL A 145 22.75 4.82 7.07
C VAL A 145 24.26 4.69 6.87
N ILE A 146 24.72 3.54 6.36
CA ILE A 146 26.14 3.30 6.07
C ILE A 146 26.65 4.30 5.03
N GLU A 147 25.87 4.58 3.96
CA GLU A 147 26.25 5.58 2.95
C GLU A 147 26.50 6.95 3.59
N ARG A 148 25.57 7.40 4.44
CA ARG A 148 25.67 8.69 5.10
C ARG A 148 26.88 8.80 6.03
N ILE A 149 27.24 7.72 6.72
CA ILE A 149 28.40 7.69 7.63
C ILE A 149 29.71 7.61 6.85
N ALA A 150 29.79 6.72 5.87
CA ALA A 150 31.03 6.40 5.16
C ALA A 150 31.38 7.43 4.08
N PHE A 151 30.39 7.92 3.33
CA PHE A 151 30.59 8.77 2.17
C PHE A 151 30.05 10.19 2.35
N GLN A 152 29.31 10.46 3.43
CA GLN A 152 28.59 11.72 3.66
C GLN A 152 27.63 12.10 2.52
N THR A 153 27.21 11.13 1.71
CA THR A 153 26.22 11.30 0.65
C THR A 153 24.85 10.78 1.07
N THR A 154 23.80 11.20 0.36
CA THR A 154 22.41 10.85 0.65
C THR A 154 21.67 10.31 -0.57
N TYR A 155 22.39 9.73 -1.55
CA TYR A 155 21.79 9.26 -2.80
C TYR A 155 20.85 8.08 -2.57
N PHE A 156 21.24 7.08 -1.78
CA PHE A 156 20.39 5.93 -1.50
C PHE A 156 19.20 6.28 -0.58
N PRO A 157 19.37 7.04 0.53
CA PRO A 157 18.23 7.50 1.32
C PRO A 157 17.21 8.31 0.53
N THR A 158 17.66 9.24 -0.33
CA THR A 158 16.75 10.06 -1.16
C THR A 158 16.05 9.23 -2.22
N PHE A 159 16.74 8.28 -2.84
CA PHE A 159 16.14 7.30 -3.75
C PHE A 159 15.08 6.43 -3.05
N LEU A 160 15.39 5.92 -1.85
CA LEU A 160 14.47 5.12 -1.07
C LEU A 160 13.24 5.95 -0.67
N GLN A 161 13.43 7.21 -0.29
CA GLN A 161 12.35 8.12 0.03
C GLN A 161 11.45 8.40 -1.18
N ASP A 162 12.01 8.68 -2.37
CA ASP A 162 11.22 8.83 -3.60
C ASP A 162 10.49 7.53 -3.95
N ARG A 163 11.08 6.37 -3.69
CA ARG A 163 10.41 5.09 -3.91
C ARG A 163 9.27 4.85 -2.92
N VAL A 164 9.39 5.25 -1.66
CA VAL A 164 8.34 5.06 -0.64
C VAL A 164 7.20 6.07 -0.81
N PHE A 165 7.51 7.33 -1.12
CA PHE A 165 6.55 8.44 -1.08
C PHE A 165 6.29 9.12 -2.43
N GLY A 166 7.15 8.93 -3.44
CA GLY A 166 7.08 9.64 -4.72
C GLY A 166 5.91 9.25 -5.63
N GLY A 167 5.24 8.12 -5.36
CA GLY A 167 4.11 7.65 -6.15
C GLY A 167 2.91 8.59 -6.06
N THR A 168 2.63 9.13 -4.87
CA THR A 168 1.53 10.08 -4.67
C THR A 168 1.81 11.41 -5.36
N ALA A 169 3.04 11.91 -5.27
CA ALA A 169 3.46 13.16 -5.91
C ALA A 169 3.35 13.12 -7.45
N LYS A 170 3.44 11.92 -8.06
CA LYS A 170 3.33 11.73 -9.52
C LYS A 170 1.90 11.44 -9.99
N ALA A 171 1.04 10.96 -9.10
CA ALA A 171 -0.33 10.60 -9.39
C ALA A 171 -1.33 11.73 -9.08
N PHE A 172 -1.00 12.60 -8.13
CA PHE A 172 -1.87 13.65 -7.63
C PHE A 172 -1.22 15.03 -7.76
N VAL A 173 -2.00 16.01 -8.23
CA VAL A 173 -1.62 17.42 -8.16
C VAL A 173 -2.11 17.97 -6.82
N PHE A 174 -1.20 18.13 -5.86
CA PHE A 174 -1.55 18.77 -4.60
C PHE A 174 -1.68 20.28 -4.81
N LYS A 175 -2.93 20.78 -4.89
CA LYS A 175 -3.17 22.22 -4.93
C LYS A 175 -2.86 22.87 -3.56
N PRO A 176 -2.32 24.09 -3.55
CA PRO A 176 -2.10 24.84 -2.31
C PRO A 176 -3.44 25.09 -1.58
N ARG A 177 -3.38 24.98 -0.26
CA ARG A 177 -4.48 25.02 0.72
C ARG A 177 -5.53 26.09 0.40
N THR A 178 -6.69 25.70 -0.11
CA THR A 178 -7.88 26.58 -0.15
C THR A 178 -8.58 26.55 1.20
N PRO A 179 -8.99 27.70 1.76
CA PRO A 179 -9.77 27.73 3.01
C PRO A 179 -11.09 26.99 2.81
N GLY A 180 -11.33 25.94 3.60
CA GLY A 180 -12.66 25.33 3.65
C GLY A 180 -13.69 26.30 4.26
N PRO A 181 -15.00 26.01 4.15
CA PRO A 181 -16.09 26.84 4.71
C PRO A 181 -15.98 27.15 6.22
N HIS A 182 -15.10 26.44 6.94
CA HIS A 182 -14.85 26.59 8.37
C HIS A 182 -13.40 26.97 8.71
N GLY A 183 -12.62 27.49 7.75
CA GLY A 183 -11.23 27.91 8.00
C GLY A 183 -10.23 26.76 8.22
N ASN A 184 -10.69 25.50 8.21
CA ASN A 184 -9.83 24.33 8.32
C ASN A 184 -9.11 24.04 7.01
N LEU A 185 -7.77 23.99 7.06
CA LEU A 185 -6.88 23.70 5.94
C LEU A 185 -6.79 22.17 5.74
N ILE A 186 -7.83 21.56 5.17
CA ILE A 186 -7.80 20.14 4.83
C ILE A 186 -7.36 20.01 3.36
N PRO A 187 -6.32 19.23 3.03
CA PRO A 187 -6.03 18.88 1.64
C PRO A 187 -7.18 18.02 1.11
N SER A 188 -8.07 18.61 0.31
CA SER A 188 -9.02 17.87 -0.51
C SER A 188 -8.37 17.58 -1.85
N VAL A 189 -8.46 16.33 -2.30
CA VAL A 189 -8.02 15.92 -3.64
C VAL A 189 -9.29 15.71 -4.45
N ASP A 190 -9.50 16.57 -5.44
CA ASP A 190 -10.68 16.49 -6.29
C ASP A 190 -10.38 15.62 -7.54
N PRO A 191 -11.39 15.04 -8.20
CA PRO A 191 -11.21 14.29 -9.44
C PRO A 191 -10.36 14.98 -10.54
N PRO A 192 -10.46 16.30 -10.78
CA PRO A 192 -9.58 16.98 -11.74
C PRO A 192 -8.09 17.02 -11.34
N ASP A 193 -7.75 16.66 -10.10
CA ASP A 193 -6.37 16.61 -9.61
C ASP A 193 -5.71 15.23 -9.82
N LEU A 194 -6.46 14.29 -10.40
CA LEU A 194 -5.99 12.96 -10.81
C LEU A 194 -5.16 13.08 -12.11
N THR A 195 -3.92 12.61 -12.09
CA THR A 195 -3.05 12.61 -13.28
C THR A 195 -2.62 11.19 -13.68
N PRO A 196 -3.57 10.32 -14.09
CA PRO A 196 -3.29 8.92 -14.40
C PRO A 196 -2.23 8.75 -15.49
N LEU A 197 -2.23 9.63 -16.49
CA LEU A 197 -1.28 9.55 -17.59
C LEU A 197 0.16 9.86 -17.14
N ASN A 198 0.36 10.86 -16.28
CA ASN A 198 1.67 11.19 -15.74
C ASN A 198 2.25 10.05 -14.90
N PHE A 199 1.39 9.39 -14.12
CA PHE A 199 1.78 8.22 -13.34
C PHE A 199 2.18 7.04 -14.24
N LEU A 200 1.38 6.71 -15.26
CA LEU A 200 1.64 5.58 -16.16
C LEU A 200 2.82 5.79 -17.10
N ILE A 201 3.11 7.02 -17.51
CA ILE A 201 4.29 7.34 -18.34
C ILE A 201 5.57 7.37 -17.49
N SER A 202 5.46 7.45 -16.15
CA SER A 202 6.63 7.56 -15.29
C SER A 202 7.56 6.34 -15.41
N PRO A 203 8.84 6.53 -15.80
CA PRO A 203 9.79 5.41 -15.92
C PRO A 203 10.01 4.70 -14.57
N GLY A 204 9.90 5.46 -13.48
CA GLY A 204 10.05 4.94 -12.12
C GLY A 204 9.04 3.83 -11.78
N LEU A 205 7.80 3.93 -12.27
CA LEU A 205 6.78 2.89 -12.08
C LEU A 205 7.22 1.57 -12.71
N TRP A 206 7.56 1.59 -14.00
CA TRP A 206 7.93 0.41 -14.76
C TRP A 206 9.22 -0.24 -14.27
N LEU A 207 10.24 0.57 -13.96
CA LEU A 207 11.46 0.07 -13.33
C LEU A 207 11.17 -0.57 -11.97
N GLY A 208 10.23 0.00 -11.20
CA GLY A 208 9.74 -0.61 -9.97
C GLY A 208 9.14 -1.98 -10.22
N LEU A 209 8.18 -2.09 -11.15
CA LEU A 209 7.51 -3.34 -11.47
C LEU A 209 8.48 -4.42 -11.97
N LEU A 210 9.50 -4.06 -12.76
CA LEU A 210 10.56 -4.97 -13.17
C LEU A 210 11.36 -5.51 -11.97
N VAL A 211 11.72 -4.63 -11.01
CA VAL A 211 12.39 -5.03 -9.77
C VAL A 211 11.48 -5.92 -8.91
N ALA A 212 10.18 -5.60 -8.83
CA ALA A 212 9.20 -6.42 -8.12
C ALA A 212 9.11 -7.83 -8.72
N ALA A 213 9.05 -7.93 -10.06
CA ALA A 213 9.05 -9.21 -10.76
C ALA A 213 10.34 -10.02 -10.50
N ALA A 214 11.50 -9.37 -10.49
CA ALA A 214 12.78 -10.01 -10.16
C ALA A 214 12.80 -10.56 -8.72
N PHE A 215 12.28 -9.80 -7.75
CA PHE A 215 12.17 -10.25 -6.36
C PHE A 215 11.19 -11.41 -6.19
N LEU A 216 10.03 -11.37 -6.85
CA LEU A 216 9.09 -12.49 -6.83
C LEU A 216 9.70 -13.75 -7.47
N PHE A 217 10.39 -13.61 -8.60
CA PHE A 217 11.07 -14.72 -9.26
C PHE A 217 12.15 -15.34 -8.35
N ALA A 218 12.96 -14.51 -7.69
CA ALA A 218 13.95 -14.97 -6.75
C ALA A 218 13.32 -15.65 -5.52
N ALA A 219 12.19 -15.16 -5.01
CA ALA A 219 11.42 -15.80 -3.95
C ALA A 219 10.91 -17.20 -4.36
N ILE A 220 10.40 -17.34 -5.58
CA ILE A 220 9.96 -18.64 -6.15
C ILE A 220 11.13 -19.62 -6.25
N ARG A 221 12.27 -19.16 -6.78
CA ARG A 221 13.48 -20.00 -6.90
C ARG A 221 14.00 -20.45 -5.53
N LEU A 222 14.00 -19.57 -4.54
CA LEU A 222 14.39 -19.90 -3.17
C LEU A 222 13.44 -20.91 -2.52
N ARG A 223 12.12 -20.82 -2.79
CA ARG A 223 11.12 -21.77 -2.30
C ARG A 223 11.33 -23.18 -2.88
N ARG A 224 11.63 -23.28 -4.17
CA ARG A 224 11.97 -24.56 -4.82
C ARG A 224 13.17 -25.22 -4.17
N LEU A 225 14.23 -24.45 -3.92
CA LEU A 225 15.53 -24.95 -3.45
C LEU A 225 15.57 -25.27 -1.95
N ARG A 226 14.58 -24.88 -1.14
CA ARG A 226 14.65 -24.99 0.32
C ARG A 226 13.61 -25.95 0.90
N GLY A 227 14.04 -26.70 1.91
CA GLY A 227 13.21 -27.53 2.79
C GLY A 227 12.76 -26.79 4.06
N PRO A 228 12.12 -27.49 5.02
CA PRO A 228 11.78 -26.94 6.33
C PRO A 228 13.04 -26.46 7.08
N LEU A 229 12.86 -25.52 8.02
CA LEU A 229 13.93 -24.98 8.87
C LEU A 229 14.47 -26.00 9.87
#